data_AF-A0AA91BNK8-F1
#
_entry.id   AF-A0AA91BNK8-F1
#
_cell.length_a   1.000
_cell.length_b   1.000
_cell.length_c   1.000
_cell.angle_alpha   90.00
_cell.angle_beta   90.00
_cell.angle_gamma   90.00
#
_symmetry.space_group_name_H-M   'P 1'
#
loop_
_entity.id
_entity.type
_entity.pdbx_description
1 polymer ?
#
loop_
_entity_poly.entity_id
_entity_poly.type
_entity_poly.pdbx_seq_one_letter_code
_entity_poly.pdbx_strand_id
1 'polypeptide(L)'
;MKRSRTVAPIEELKAQARRLREDLKTKGVSLSHSAALELLAHQHGVRDWNTLYAMAGNRMHLRVGDRVEGRYLGQAFTAEIRGLTMLGDGARRRVTLHFDTPVDVVRFDSFSAFRQRVTGEIGWDGQSQRRTSDGVPQLVVRPL
;
A
#
# COMPACT_ATOMS: atom_id res chain seq x y z
N MET A 1 -18.42 6.25 -9.13
CA MET A 1 -17.07 5.73 -9.45
C MET A 1 -16.04 6.48 -8.61
N LYS A 2 -15.56 5.92 -7.49
CA LYS A 2 -14.45 6.54 -6.72
C LYS A 2 -13.14 6.10 -7.35
N ARG A 3 -12.43 7.00 -8.05
CA ARG A 3 -11.06 6.74 -8.53
C ARG A 3 -10.17 6.60 -7.29
N SER A 4 -9.86 5.37 -6.91
CA SER A 4 -8.78 5.06 -5.97
C SER A 4 -7.48 5.54 -6.61
N ARG A 5 -7.09 6.79 -6.34
CA ARG A 5 -5.86 7.39 -6.87
C ARG A 5 -4.68 6.79 -6.13
N THR A 6 -4.03 5.85 -6.78
CA THR A 6 -2.71 5.35 -6.44
C THR A 6 -1.72 6.52 -6.40
N VAL A 7 -1.18 6.84 -5.23
CA VAL A 7 -0.13 7.84 -5.07
C VAL A 7 1.22 7.18 -5.38
N ALA A 8 1.99 7.73 -6.31
CA ALA A 8 3.32 7.24 -6.73
C ALA A 8 4.34 7.29 -5.56
N PRO A 9 5.48 6.56 -5.62
CA PRO A 9 6.47 6.62 -4.55
C PRO A 9 7.09 8.02 -4.45
N ILE A 10 7.55 8.40 -3.24
CA ILE A 10 8.09 9.74 -2.95
C ILE A 10 9.15 10.17 -3.98
N GLU A 11 10.10 9.29 -4.31
CA GLU A 11 11.17 9.61 -5.26
C GLU A 11 10.65 9.87 -6.67
N GLU A 12 9.60 9.14 -7.07
CA GLU A 12 8.96 9.36 -8.36
C GLU A 12 8.14 10.66 -8.36
N LEU A 13 7.46 10.99 -7.26
CA LEU A 13 6.76 12.27 -7.13
C LEU A 13 7.72 13.46 -7.18
N LYS A 14 8.88 13.37 -6.52
CA LYS A 14 9.94 14.39 -6.62
C LYS A 14 10.47 14.51 -8.05
N ALA A 15 10.70 13.37 -8.73
CA ALA A 15 11.13 13.36 -10.12
C ALA A 15 10.08 13.97 -11.05
N GLN A 16 8.78 13.70 -10.84
CA GLN A 16 7.67 14.30 -11.57
C GLN A 16 7.61 15.81 -11.33
N ALA A 17 7.72 16.28 -10.09
CA ALA A 17 7.75 17.71 -9.78
C ALA A 17 8.94 18.43 -10.45
N ARG A 18 10.10 17.77 -10.53
CA ARG A 18 11.26 18.28 -11.26
C ARG A 18 10.95 18.42 -12.76
N ARG A 19 10.43 17.37 -13.40
CA ARG A 19 10.07 17.40 -14.84
C ARG A 19 9.00 18.46 -15.13
N LEU A 20 7.97 18.54 -14.29
CA LEU A 20 6.90 19.53 -14.39
C LEU A 20 7.45 20.97 -14.32
N ARG A 21 8.38 21.22 -13.39
CA ARG A 21 9.05 22.51 -13.29
C ARG A 21 9.84 22.86 -14.55
N GLU A 22 10.59 21.91 -15.11
CA GLU A 22 11.35 22.16 -16.36
C GLU A 22 10.41 22.41 -17.55
N ASP A 23 9.31 21.67 -17.69
CA ASP A 23 8.31 21.88 -18.76
C ASP A 23 7.58 23.23 -18.63
N LEU A 24 7.29 23.68 -17.41
CA LEU A 24 6.69 24.99 -17.19
C LEU A 24 7.69 26.11 -17.46
N LYS A 25 8.97 25.89 -17.16
CA LYS A 25 10.05 26.84 -17.46
C LYS A 25 10.22 27.04 -18.96
N THR A 26 10.14 25.98 -19.78
CA THR A 26 10.20 26.13 -21.26
C THR A 26 8.99 26.91 -21.81
N LYS A 27 7.85 26.87 -21.11
CA LYS A 27 6.65 27.65 -21.41
C LYS A 27 6.66 29.08 -20.82
N GLY A 28 7.80 29.52 -20.26
CA GLY A 28 7.96 30.86 -19.68
C GLY A 28 7.44 31.02 -18.26
N VAL A 29 6.94 29.95 -17.63
CA VAL A 29 6.43 29.97 -16.26
C VAL A 29 7.51 29.45 -15.31
N SER A 30 8.13 30.36 -14.56
CA SER A 30 9.15 30.01 -13.56
C SER A 30 8.49 29.70 -12.20
N LEU A 31 8.66 28.46 -11.72
CA LEU A 31 8.17 28.01 -10.41
C LEU A 31 9.32 27.54 -9.52
N SER A 32 9.20 27.75 -8.21
CA SER A 32 10.07 27.11 -7.22
C SER A 32 9.84 25.59 -7.20
N HIS A 33 10.82 24.81 -6.72
CA HIS A 33 10.65 23.36 -6.61
C HIS A 33 9.51 23.00 -5.64
N SER A 34 9.39 23.71 -4.53
CA SER A 34 8.29 23.54 -3.57
C SER A 34 6.93 23.84 -4.20
N ALA A 35 6.80 24.89 -5.02
CA ALA A 35 5.55 25.19 -5.72
C ALA A 35 5.16 24.09 -6.72
N ALA A 36 6.14 23.45 -7.38
CA ALA A 36 5.87 22.32 -8.24
C ALA A 36 5.38 21.08 -7.47
N LEU A 37 5.90 20.83 -6.26
CA LEU A 37 5.43 19.76 -5.38
C LEU A 37 4.00 20.01 -4.89
N GLU A 38 3.68 21.25 -4.52
CA GLU A 38 2.32 21.63 -4.15
C GLU A 38 1.35 21.47 -5.31
N LEU A 39 1.75 21.88 -6.52
CA LEU A 39 0.91 21.72 -7.71
C LEU A 39 0.68 20.23 -8.04
N LEU A 40 1.69 19.38 -7.80
CA LEU A 40 1.56 17.93 -7.88
C LEU A 40 0.55 17.41 -6.84
N ALA A 41 0.56 17.93 -5.60
CA ALA A 41 -0.42 17.58 -4.56
C ALA A 41 -1.85 17.98 -4.92
N HIS A 42 -2.05 19.15 -5.53
CA HIS A 42 -3.37 19.55 -6.01
C HIS A 42 -3.81 18.71 -7.21
N GLN A 43 -2.88 18.42 -8.14
CA GLN A 43 -3.13 17.47 -9.22
C GLN A 43 -3.54 16.12 -8.66
N HIS A 44 -2.88 15.66 -7.58
CA HIS A 44 -3.24 14.66 -6.54
C HIS A 44 -4.70 14.49 -6.12
N GLY A 45 -5.45 15.59 -6.14
CA GLY A 45 -6.69 15.75 -5.38
C GLY A 45 -6.47 15.84 -3.87
N VAL A 46 -5.25 16.16 -3.41
CA VAL A 46 -4.92 16.34 -1.98
C VAL A 46 -4.51 17.79 -1.71
N ARG A 47 -4.63 18.21 -0.45
CA ARG A 47 -4.53 19.64 -0.07
C ARG A 47 -3.13 20.22 -0.23
N ASP A 48 -2.11 19.45 0.12
CA ASP A 48 -0.74 19.93 0.15
C ASP A 48 0.27 18.80 -0.06
N TRP A 49 1.51 19.17 -0.37
CA TRP A 49 2.61 18.22 -0.55
C TRP A 49 2.84 17.37 0.69
N ASN A 50 2.70 17.91 1.89
CA ASN A 50 2.92 17.15 3.11
C ASN A 50 1.94 15.98 3.25
N THR A 51 0.68 16.21 2.89
CA THR A 51 -0.36 15.18 2.83
C THR A 51 -0.04 14.15 1.75
N LEU A 52 0.35 14.58 0.55
CA LEU A 52 0.76 13.67 -0.52
C LEU A 52 2.00 12.83 -0.12
N TYR A 53 2.95 13.46 0.55
CA TYR A 53 4.18 12.85 1.04
C TYR A 53 3.89 11.82 2.13
N ALA A 54 3.01 12.11 3.09
CA ALA A 54 2.57 11.15 4.10
C ALA A 54 1.86 9.94 3.44
N MET A 55 1.02 10.20 2.43
CA MET A 55 0.37 9.13 1.66
C MET A 55 1.35 8.29 0.84
N ALA A 56 2.39 8.91 0.29
CA ALA A 56 3.45 8.24 -0.47
C ALA A 56 4.48 7.53 0.42
N GLY A 57 4.71 8.05 1.62
CA GLY A 57 5.67 7.55 2.61
C GLY A 57 5.18 6.33 3.38
N ASN A 58 3.86 6.13 3.45
CA ASN A 58 3.28 4.91 4.03
C ASN A 58 3.36 3.69 3.09
N ARG A 59 4.26 3.72 2.10
CA ARG A 59 4.54 2.61 1.19
C ARG A 59 5.39 1.58 1.90
N MET A 60 4.74 0.49 2.28
CA MET A 60 5.40 -0.65 2.86
C MET A 60 6.23 -1.36 1.78
N HIS A 61 7.55 -1.29 1.89
CA HIS A 61 8.46 -2.04 1.03
C HIS A 61 8.47 -3.48 1.50
N LEU A 62 7.86 -4.36 0.70
CA LEU A 62 7.84 -5.80 0.93
C LEU A 62 8.57 -6.48 -0.20
N ARG A 63 9.32 -7.52 0.12
CA ARG A 63 10.03 -8.41 -0.80
C ARG A 63 9.73 -9.86 -0.47
N VAL A 64 9.92 -10.73 -1.45
CA VAL A 64 9.90 -12.19 -1.21
C VAL A 64 11.06 -12.54 -0.28
N GLY A 65 10.78 -13.33 0.75
CA GLY A 65 11.70 -13.66 1.83
C GLY A 65 11.58 -12.77 3.07
N ASP A 66 10.91 -11.61 2.98
CA ASP A 66 10.73 -10.73 4.14
C ASP A 66 9.84 -11.39 5.20
N ARG A 67 10.15 -11.06 6.45
CA ARG A 67 9.36 -11.43 7.63
C ARG A 67 8.32 -10.35 7.89
N VAL A 68 7.10 -10.78 8.14
CA VAL A 68 5.97 -9.89 8.37
C VAL A 68 5.08 -10.39 9.49
N GLU A 69 4.41 -9.47 10.14
CA GLU A 69 3.35 -9.74 11.10
C GLU A 69 2.05 -9.07 10.67
N GLY A 70 0.95 -9.46 11.29
CA GLY A 70 -0.31 -8.79 11.05
C GLY A 70 -1.53 -9.59 11.46
N ARG A 71 -2.64 -9.36 10.75
CA ARG A 71 -3.91 -10.03 11.03
C ARG A 71 -4.54 -10.58 9.75
N TYR A 72 -4.98 -11.83 9.80
CA TYR A 72 -5.76 -12.47 8.74
C TYR A 72 -7.11 -12.92 9.31
N LEU A 73 -8.20 -12.39 8.76
CA LEU A 73 -9.57 -12.56 9.26
C LEU A 73 -9.72 -12.23 10.77
N GLY A 74 -8.89 -11.31 11.26
CA GLY A 74 -8.82 -10.87 12.66
C GLY A 74 -7.78 -11.60 13.52
N GLN A 75 -7.30 -12.75 13.06
CA GLN A 75 -6.37 -13.60 13.79
C GLN A 75 -4.93 -13.14 13.56
N ALA A 76 -4.17 -12.99 14.64
CA ALA A 76 -2.79 -12.52 14.55
C ALA A 76 -1.89 -13.61 13.91
N PHE A 77 -0.88 -13.19 13.15
CA PHE A 77 0.08 -14.10 12.56
C PHE A 77 1.48 -13.48 12.50
N THR A 78 2.48 -14.36 12.45
CA THR A 78 3.82 -14.06 11.92
C THR A 78 4.06 -14.95 10.71
N ALA A 79 4.65 -14.39 9.65
CA ALA A 79 4.77 -15.05 8.37
C ALA A 79 6.02 -14.65 7.60
N GLU A 80 6.39 -15.48 6.63
CA GLU A 80 7.33 -15.14 5.57
C GLU A 80 6.56 -14.87 4.26
N ILE A 81 6.98 -13.87 3.51
CA ILE A 81 6.47 -13.62 2.16
C ILE A 81 7.08 -14.64 1.19
N ARG A 82 6.27 -15.60 0.73
CA ARG A 82 6.67 -16.58 -0.29
C ARG A 82 6.47 -16.11 -1.72
N GLY A 83 5.62 -15.10 -1.92
CA GLY A 83 5.35 -14.56 -3.25
C GLY A 83 4.81 -13.15 -3.18
N LEU A 84 5.24 -12.31 -4.13
CA LEU A 84 4.75 -10.95 -4.28
C LEU A 84 4.58 -10.66 -5.77
N THR A 85 3.37 -10.31 -6.18
CA THR A 85 3.04 -9.98 -7.56
C THR A 85 2.32 -8.64 -7.62
N MET A 86 2.86 -7.71 -8.41
CA MET A 86 2.24 -6.43 -8.69
C MET A 86 1.02 -6.63 -9.60
N LEU A 87 -0.11 -5.99 -9.30
CA LEU A 87 -1.34 -6.05 -10.10
C LEU A 87 -1.66 -4.67 -10.70
N GLY A 88 -1.97 -4.65 -11.99
CA GLY A 88 -2.38 -3.44 -12.71
C GLY A 88 -1.27 -2.37 -12.79
N ASP A 89 -1.61 -1.14 -12.41
CA ASP A 89 -0.72 0.02 -12.28
C ASP A 89 0.26 -0.07 -11.09
N GLY A 90 0.30 -1.23 -10.42
CA GLY A 90 1.10 -1.46 -9.23
C GLY A 90 0.41 -1.02 -7.94
N ALA A 91 -0.80 -0.45 -7.98
CA ALA A 91 -1.56 -0.04 -6.79
C ALA A 91 -1.86 -1.17 -5.81
N ARG A 92 -2.05 -2.36 -6.36
CA ARG A 92 -2.44 -3.57 -5.67
C ARG A 92 -1.34 -4.58 -5.81
N ARG A 93 -1.11 -5.33 -4.75
CA ARG A 93 -0.08 -6.36 -4.68
C ARG A 93 -0.72 -7.61 -4.16
N ARG A 94 -0.59 -8.69 -4.92
CA ARG A 94 -0.93 -10.02 -4.44
C ARG A 94 0.26 -10.54 -3.64
N VAL A 95 0.05 -10.78 -2.36
CA VAL A 95 1.06 -11.34 -1.46
C VAL A 95 0.66 -12.77 -1.10
N THR A 96 1.61 -13.69 -1.18
CA THR A 96 1.49 -15.05 -0.68
C THR A 96 2.31 -15.15 0.59
N LEU A 97 1.62 -15.42 1.70
CA LEU A 97 2.19 -15.51 3.03
C LEU A 97 2.23 -16.97 3.46
N HIS A 98 3.34 -17.36 4.09
CA HIS A 98 3.46 -18.63 4.78
C HIS A 98 3.63 -18.34 6.28
N PHE A 99 2.61 -18.66 7.05
CA PHE A 99 2.60 -18.49 8.50
C PHE A 99 3.58 -19.48 9.14
N ASP A 100 4.27 -19.03 10.18
CA ASP A 100 5.23 -19.88 10.91
C ASP A 100 4.52 -21.03 11.60
N THR A 101 3.44 -20.68 12.29
CA THR A 101 2.51 -21.61 12.92
C THR A 101 1.20 -21.56 12.14
N PRO A 102 0.59 -22.71 11.79
CA PRO A 102 -0.76 -22.72 11.23
C PRO A 102 -1.73 -21.93 12.10
N VAL A 103 -2.44 -20.97 11.50
CA VAL A 103 -3.37 -20.09 12.20
C VAL A 103 -4.79 -20.59 11.95
N ASP A 104 -5.57 -20.80 13.01
CA ASP A 104 -7.01 -21.01 12.88
C ASP A 104 -7.67 -19.69 12.49
N VAL A 105 -8.29 -19.65 11.31
CA VAL A 105 -8.87 -18.41 10.77
C VAL A 105 -10.34 -18.23 11.13
N VAL A 106 -10.89 -19.13 11.93
CA VAL A 106 -12.26 -19.08 12.44
C VAL A 106 -12.25 -18.42 13.82
N ARG A 107 -13.30 -17.67 14.14
CA ARG A 107 -13.43 -16.98 15.44
C ARG A 107 -14.39 -17.68 16.42
N PHE A 108 -15.14 -18.70 15.99
CA PHE A 108 -16.14 -19.40 16.79
C PHE A 108 -15.62 -20.77 17.22
N ASP A 109 -15.85 -21.15 18.47
CA ASP A 109 -15.32 -22.39 19.05
C ASP A 109 -15.90 -23.67 18.43
N SER A 110 -17.03 -23.58 17.72
CA SER A 110 -17.71 -24.75 17.14
C SER A 110 -17.05 -25.27 15.86
N PHE A 111 -16.03 -24.60 15.31
CA PHE A 111 -15.37 -25.00 14.06
C PHE A 111 -13.96 -24.44 13.94
N SER A 112 -13.02 -25.24 13.43
CA SER A 112 -11.65 -24.81 13.14
C SER A 112 -11.34 -24.87 11.64
N ALA A 113 -10.62 -23.86 11.15
CA ALA A 113 -10.06 -23.87 9.80
C ALA A 113 -8.62 -23.35 9.81
N PHE A 114 -7.68 -24.24 10.08
CA PHE A 114 -6.27 -23.89 10.03
C PHE A 114 -5.82 -23.55 8.61
N ARG A 115 -5.01 -22.49 8.51
CA ARG A 115 -4.32 -22.10 7.29
C ARG A 115 -2.85 -21.89 7.64
N GLN A 116 -1.97 -22.49 6.85
CA GLN A 116 -0.53 -22.23 6.93
C GLN A 116 -0.07 -21.33 5.80
N ARG A 117 -0.69 -21.44 4.62
CA ARG A 117 -0.40 -20.58 3.47
C ARG A 117 -1.65 -19.85 3.03
N VAL A 118 -1.55 -18.54 2.88
CA VAL A 118 -2.64 -17.69 2.40
C VAL A 118 -2.15 -16.79 1.29
N THR A 119 -3.06 -16.42 0.39
CA THR A 119 -2.79 -15.41 -0.63
C THR A 119 -3.85 -14.33 -0.52
N GLY A 120 -3.42 -13.07 -0.48
CA GLY A 120 -4.31 -11.93 -0.35
C GLY A 120 -3.84 -10.77 -1.21
N GLU A 121 -4.77 -9.89 -1.57
CA GLU A 121 -4.44 -8.63 -2.24
C GLU A 121 -4.40 -7.51 -1.22
N ILE A 122 -3.27 -6.81 -1.16
CA ILE A 122 -3.02 -5.67 -0.29
C ILE A 122 -2.69 -4.42 -1.09
N GLY A 123 -3.07 -3.27 -0.56
CA GLY A 123 -2.64 -1.97 -1.04
C GLY A 123 -1.20 -1.65 -0.64
N TRP A 124 -0.79 -0.41 -0.92
CA TRP A 124 0.52 0.11 -0.52
C TRP A 124 0.70 0.24 0.99
N ASP A 125 -0.42 0.42 1.69
CA ASP A 125 -0.59 0.53 3.15
C ASP A 125 -0.53 -0.83 3.88
N GLY A 126 -0.34 -1.93 3.15
CA GLY A 126 -0.32 -3.27 3.73
C GLY A 126 -1.70 -3.85 4.04
N GLN A 127 -2.79 -3.19 3.63
CA GLN A 127 -4.16 -3.61 3.98
C GLN A 127 -4.94 -4.11 2.76
N SER A 128 -5.79 -5.10 2.95
CA SER A 128 -6.70 -5.57 1.92
C SER A 128 -7.90 -4.64 1.75
N GLN A 129 -8.34 -4.43 0.51
CA GLN A 129 -9.58 -3.70 0.23
C GLN A 129 -10.84 -4.45 0.68
N ARG A 130 -10.79 -5.79 0.69
CA ARG A 130 -11.87 -6.62 1.23
C ARG A 130 -11.92 -6.48 2.74
N ARG A 131 -13.12 -6.33 3.27
CA ARG A 131 -13.40 -6.21 4.70
C ARG A 131 -14.26 -7.37 5.17
N THR A 132 -14.17 -7.70 6.45
CA THR A 132 -15.14 -8.59 7.12
C THR A 132 -16.45 -7.85 7.34
N SER A 133 -17.50 -8.56 7.80
CA SER A 133 -18.79 -7.98 8.21
C SER A 133 -18.63 -6.81 9.18
N ASP A 134 -17.60 -6.86 10.03
CA ASP A 134 -17.32 -5.88 11.09
C ASP A 134 -16.54 -4.64 10.57
N GLY A 135 -16.36 -4.52 9.26
CA GLY A 135 -15.71 -3.35 8.63
C GLY A 135 -14.17 -3.34 8.69
N VAL A 136 -13.55 -4.37 9.28
CA VAL A 136 -12.09 -4.52 9.40
C VAL A 136 -11.50 -5.17 8.13
N PRO A 137 -10.33 -4.74 7.62
CA PRO A 137 -9.66 -5.42 6.52
C PRO A 137 -9.44 -6.92 6.79
N GLN A 138 -9.68 -7.76 5.78
CA GLN A 138 -9.48 -9.20 5.89
C GLN A 138 -8.01 -9.58 6.07
N LEU A 139 -7.09 -8.80 5.51
CA LEU A 139 -5.65 -8.99 5.66
C LEU A 139 -5.00 -7.64 5.95
N VAL A 140 -4.22 -7.59 7.00
CA VAL A 140 -3.30 -6.50 7.33
C VAL A 140 -1.92 -7.11 7.49
N VAL A 141 -0.93 -6.54 6.82
CA VAL A 141 0.47 -6.96 6.85
C VAL A 141 1.31 -5.78 7.29
N ARG A 142 2.35 -6.03 8.09
CA ARG A 142 3.37 -5.08 8.50
C ARG A 142 4.75 -5.75 8.48
N PRO A 143 5.83 -5.04 8.12
CA PRO A 143 7.17 -5.56 8.27
C PRO A 143 7.42 -5.86 9.75
N LEU A 144 8.09 -6.99 10.02
CA LEU A 144 8.59 -7.33 11.34
C LEU A 144 9.87 -6.54 11.65
#